data_AF-A0A382JS08-F1
#
_entry.id   AF-A0A382JS08-F1
#
_cell.length_a   1.000
_cell.length_b   1.000
_cell.length_c   1.000
_cell.angle_alpha   90.00
_cell.angle_beta   90.00
_cell.angle_gamma   90.00
#
_symmetry.space_group_name_H-M   'P 1'
#
loop_
_entity.id
_entity.type
_entity.pdbx_description
1 polymer ?
#
loop_
_entity_poly.entity_id
_entity_poly.type
_entity_poly.pdbx_seq_one_letter_code
_entity_poly.pdbx_strand_id
1 'polypeptide(L)'
;MSHLSNVKHASGDWRKNKTNAIAVGIYDNLKLSRQLQGVNRELGRGISNVLSANLIKGKIGEVKTVVGKKGTIAFVFGLGKQGELNSEILRKGAAGVSKLCITHKVSSVSLLIPKDAKDSYISQAVAEGLVLGSYQFNEFKTIEEDPFEMNSAIVIGGSKKAILQGFTIANAVCLARDIENRPGNVATPAHLAENAKSIGKSANMKVTVFERDEFTKMGMGALSG
;
A
#
# COMPACT_ATOMS: atom_id res chain seq x y z
N MET A 1 -4.13 -0.71 15.60
CA MET A 1 -3.27 -0.88 14.41
C MET A 1 -4.10 -0.49 13.21
N SER A 2 -3.51 0.12 12.20
CA SER A 2 -4.27 0.52 11.02
C SER A 2 -3.48 0.43 9.75
N HIS A 3 -4.22 0.15 8.68
CA HIS A 3 -3.76 0.13 7.31
C HIS A 3 -4.97 0.34 6.43
N LEU A 4 -4.71 0.69 5.18
CA LEU A 4 -5.70 0.93 4.16
C LEU A 4 -6.59 -0.31 3.97
N SER A 5 -7.86 -0.18 4.36
CA SER A 5 -8.86 -1.26 4.33
C SER A 5 -9.74 -1.24 3.08
N ASN A 6 -9.52 -0.29 2.17
CA ASN A 6 -10.36 -0.12 0.97
C ASN A 6 -9.52 0.24 -0.26
N VAL A 7 -9.21 -0.76 -1.08
CA VAL A 7 -8.59 -0.58 -2.39
C VAL A 7 -9.58 -1.02 -3.48
N LYS A 8 -9.96 -0.09 -4.34
CA LYS A 8 -10.85 -0.35 -5.49
C LYS A 8 -10.07 -0.32 -6.79
N HIS A 9 -10.57 -1.06 -7.78
CA HIS A 9 -10.12 -0.94 -9.16
C HIS A 9 -11.14 -0.14 -9.97
N ALA A 10 -10.66 0.77 -10.82
CA ALA A 10 -11.47 1.40 -11.85
C ALA A 10 -10.78 1.35 -13.22
N SER A 11 -11.59 1.13 -14.26
CA SER A 11 -11.17 1.21 -15.66
C SER A 11 -11.62 2.53 -16.28
N GLY A 12 -10.77 3.17 -17.08
CA GLY A 12 -11.14 4.35 -17.86
C GLY A 12 -10.51 5.65 -17.37
N ASP A 13 -11.23 6.77 -17.53
CA ASP A 13 -10.76 8.11 -17.14
C ASP A 13 -10.74 8.24 -15.61
N TRP A 14 -9.56 8.52 -15.05
CA TRP A 14 -9.37 8.71 -13.63
C TRP A 14 -10.17 9.90 -13.09
N ARG A 15 -10.48 10.90 -13.93
CA ARG A 15 -11.28 12.10 -13.55
C ARG A 15 -12.71 11.78 -13.10
N LYS A 16 -13.24 10.61 -13.46
CA LYS A 16 -14.57 10.17 -13.02
C LYS A 16 -14.59 9.75 -11.54
N ASN A 17 -13.41 9.54 -10.94
CA ASN A 17 -13.28 9.15 -9.55
C ASN A 17 -12.93 10.39 -8.72
N LYS A 18 -13.76 10.70 -7.72
CA LYS A 18 -13.49 11.80 -6.78
C LYS A 18 -12.55 11.29 -5.68
N THR A 19 -11.27 11.65 -5.77
CA THR A 19 -10.26 11.43 -4.72
C THR A 19 -9.56 12.74 -4.38
N ASN A 20 -8.96 12.82 -3.19
CA ASN A 20 -8.27 14.03 -2.72
C ASN A 20 -6.91 14.26 -3.39
N ALA A 21 -6.26 13.18 -3.85
CA ALA A 21 -5.02 13.26 -4.62
C ALA A 21 -4.99 12.27 -5.80
N ILE A 22 -4.05 12.52 -6.72
CA ILE A 22 -3.77 11.65 -7.87
C ILE A 22 -2.29 11.26 -7.87
N ALA A 23 -1.99 9.97 -7.96
CA ALA A 23 -0.62 9.46 -8.04
C ALA A 23 -0.29 8.97 -9.45
N VAL A 24 0.86 9.38 -9.98
CA VAL A 24 1.28 9.08 -11.35
C VAL A 24 2.79 8.89 -11.45
N GLY A 25 3.23 7.92 -12.26
CA GLY A 25 4.64 7.58 -12.43
C GLY A 25 5.36 8.42 -13.50
N ILE A 26 6.65 8.66 -13.30
CA ILE A 26 7.56 9.26 -14.28
C ILE A 26 8.89 8.49 -14.37
N TYR A 27 9.38 8.27 -15.59
CA TYR A 27 10.71 7.68 -15.84
C TYR A 27 11.83 8.72 -15.66
N ASP A 28 13.05 8.25 -15.46
CA ASP A 28 14.24 9.09 -15.27
C ASP A 28 14.67 9.89 -16.52
N ASN A 29 14.16 9.53 -17.69
CA ASN A 29 14.29 10.34 -18.91
C ASN A 29 13.37 11.57 -18.92
N LEU A 30 12.56 11.75 -17.88
CA LEU A 30 11.65 12.89 -17.63
C LEU A 30 10.64 13.18 -18.74
N LYS A 31 10.41 12.21 -19.65
CA LYS A 31 9.42 12.36 -20.72
C LYS A 31 8.01 12.25 -20.14
N LEU A 32 7.20 13.28 -20.40
CA LEU A 32 5.80 13.34 -19.97
C LEU A 32 4.94 12.33 -20.74
N SER A 33 4.58 11.21 -20.11
CA SER A 33 3.62 10.25 -20.66
C SER A 33 2.23 10.87 -20.84
N ARG A 34 1.37 10.28 -21.69
CA ARG A 34 -0.01 10.78 -21.89
C ARG A 34 -0.80 10.86 -20.58
N GLN A 35 -0.60 9.90 -19.67
CA GLN A 35 -1.21 9.92 -18.33
C GLN A 35 -0.70 11.13 -17.52
N LEU A 36 0.62 11.32 -17.47
CA LEU A 36 1.26 12.41 -16.74
C LEU A 36 0.88 13.79 -17.30
N GLN A 37 0.77 13.94 -18.62
CA GLN A 37 0.25 15.15 -19.27
C GLN A 37 -1.22 15.43 -18.89
N GLY A 38 -2.03 14.39 -18.76
CA GLY A 38 -3.42 14.49 -18.29
C GLY A 38 -3.51 15.10 -16.89
N VAL A 39 -2.71 14.58 -15.95
CA VAL A 39 -2.62 15.06 -14.57
C VAL A 39 -2.01 16.47 -14.51
N ASN A 40 -0.95 16.72 -15.28
CA ASN A 40 -0.28 18.01 -15.31
C ASN A 40 -1.20 19.17 -15.76
N ARG A 41 -2.13 18.89 -16.70
CA ARG A 41 -3.15 19.87 -17.11
C ARG A 41 -4.11 20.21 -15.97
N GLU A 42 -4.56 19.21 -15.22
CA GLU A 42 -5.44 19.41 -14.06
C GLU A 42 -4.77 20.27 -12.98
N LEU A 43 -3.47 20.05 -12.77
CA LEU A 43 -2.67 20.82 -11.83
C LEU A 43 -2.32 22.23 -12.33
N GLY A 44 -2.73 22.62 -13.54
CA GLY A 44 -2.36 23.91 -14.11
C GLY A 44 -0.87 24.03 -14.40
N ARG A 45 -0.24 22.96 -14.90
CA ARG A 45 1.20 22.81 -15.21
C ARG A 45 2.14 22.66 -14.01
N GLY A 46 1.62 22.32 -12.83
CA GLY A 46 2.43 22.13 -11.62
C GLY A 46 3.57 21.10 -11.79
N ILE A 47 3.34 19.99 -12.49
CA ILE A 47 4.38 18.97 -12.71
C ILE A 47 5.48 19.51 -13.62
N SER A 48 5.12 20.27 -14.66
CA SER A 48 6.11 20.93 -15.52
C SER A 48 6.98 21.91 -14.74
N ASN A 49 6.40 22.70 -13.83
CA ASN A 49 7.16 23.66 -13.04
C ASN A 49 8.17 22.95 -12.11
N VAL A 50 7.74 21.86 -11.47
CA VAL A 50 8.58 21.07 -10.57
C VAL A 50 9.69 20.33 -11.35
N LEU A 51 9.43 19.89 -12.58
CA LEU A 51 10.44 19.33 -13.49
C LEU A 51 11.47 20.40 -13.91
N SER A 52 11.02 21.59 -14.33
CA SER A 52 11.93 22.70 -14.68
C SER A 52 12.80 23.15 -13.50
N ALA A 53 12.31 22.98 -12.27
CA ALA A 53 13.05 23.24 -11.04
C ALA A 53 13.98 22.08 -10.61
N ASN A 54 14.08 21.00 -11.39
CA ASN A 54 14.88 19.79 -11.09
C ASN A 54 14.52 19.10 -9.76
N LEU A 55 13.27 19.25 -9.31
CA LEU A 55 12.80 18.68 -8.04
C LEU A 55 12.29 17.24 -8.16
N ILE A 56 12.10 16.74 -9.39
CA ILE A 56 11.74 15.36 -9.72
C ILE A 56 12.85 14.79 -10.61
N LYS A 57 13.40 13.63 -10.23
CA LYS A 57 14.45 12.94 -11.00
C LYS A 57 13.99 11.63 -11.63
N GLY A 58 12.79 11.14 -11.29
CA GLY A 58 12.26 9.87 -11.78
C GLY A 58 12.96 8.65 -11.20
N LYS A 59 13.67 8.79 -10.07
CA LYS A 59 14.44 7.69 -9.47
C LYS A 59 13.53 6.71 -8.72
N ILE A 60 13.87 5.43 -8.72
CA ILE A 60 13.13 4.40 -7.97
C ILE A 60 13.10 4.79 -6.48
N GLY A 61 11.91 4.76 -5.88
CA GLY A 61 11.69 5.13 -4.47
C GLY A 61 11.51 6.63 -4.23
N GLU A 62 11.74 7.48 -5.24
CA GLU A 62 11.38 8.89 -5.17
C GLU A 62 9.86 9.05 -5.27
N VAL A 63 9.25 9.80 -4.34
CA VAL A 63 7.86 10.27 -4.47
C VAL A 63 7.82 11.75 -4.09
N LYS A 64 7.23 12.58 -4.96
CA LYS A 64 7.16 14.03 -4.78
C LYS A 64 5.72 14.52 -4.76
N THR A 65 5.41 15.37 -3.79
CA THR A 65 4.13 16.08 -3.72
C THR A 65 4.16 17.29 -4.64
N VAL A 66 3.16 17.41 -5.50
CA VAL A 66 2.95 18.55 -6.39
C VAL A 66 1.58 19.12 -6.10
N VAL A 67 1.54 20.40 -5.72
CA VAL A 67 0.29 21.13 -5.50
C VAL A 67 0.00 21.98 -6.73
N GLY A 68 -1.18 21.76 -7.31
CA GLY A 68 -1.67 22.50 -8.47
C GLY A 68 -2.66 23.59 -8.10
N LYS A 69 -3.32 24.12 -9.13
CA LYS A 69 -4.40 25.10 -8.95
C LYS A 69 -5.54 24.53 -8.09
N LYS A 70 -6.21 25.43 -7.35
CA LYS A 70 -7.37 25.10 -6.49
C LYS A 70 -7.07 24.03 -5.42
N GLY A 71 -5.80 23.88 -5.01
CA GLY A 71 -5.38 22.92 -3.99
C GLY A 71 -5.36 21.47 -4.46
N THR A 72 -5.40 21.20 -5.76
CA THR A 72 -5.31 19.83 -6.29
C THR A 72 -3.94 19.23 -5.95
N ILE A 73 -3.93 18.06 -5.31
CA ILE A 73 -2.70 17.37 -4.90
C ILE A 73 -2.38 16.24 -5.89
N ALA A 74 -1.12 16.14 -6.29
CA ALA A 74 -0.62 14.97 -6.98
C ALA A 74 0.67 14.43 -6.36
N PHE A 75 0.83 13.12 -6.43
CA PHE A 75 2.05 12.42 -6.06
C PHE A 75 2.74 11.90 -7.33
N VAL A 76 3.94 12.39 -7.61
CA VAL A 76 4.74 11.93 -8.73
C VAL A 76 5.78 10.95 -8.21
N PHE A 77 5.66 9.67 -8.58
CA PHE A 77 6.60 8.63 -8.15
C PHE A 77 7.56 8.24 -9.29
N GLY A 78 8.82 8.00 -8.95
CA GLY A 78 9.85 7.65 -9.93
C GLY A 78 9.81 6.18 -10.32
N LEU A 79 9.90 5.93 -11.63
CA LEU A 79 9.87 4.60 -12.25
C LEU A 79 11.26 4.06 -12.61
N GLY A 80 12.32 4.87 -12.45
CA GLY A 80 13.66 4.53 -12.90
C GLY A 80 13.80 4.59 -14.42
N LYS A 81 14.65 3.72 -14.98
CA LYS A 81 14.93 3.66 -16.41
C LYS A 81 13.75 3.08 -17.18
N GLN A 82 13.45 3.70 -18.33
CA GLN A 82 12.44 3.17 -19.24
C GLN A 82 12.89 1.79 -19.77
N GLY A 83 11.98 0.82 -19.74
CA GLY A 83 12.26 -0.58 -20.13
C GLY A 83 12.67 -1.50 -18.96
N GLU A 84 13.01 -0.95 -17.79
CA GLU A 84 13.36 -1.73 -16.58
C GLU A 84 12.20 -1.85 -15.58
N LEU A 85 10.99 -1.44 -16.00
CA LEU A 85 9.79 -1.45 -15.16
C LEU A 85 9.47 -2.86 -14.65
N ASN A 86 9.29 -3.01 -13.34
CA ASN A 86 8.94 -4.27 -12.71
C ASN A 86 8.01 -4.06 -11.50
N SER A 87 7.51 -5.15 -10.93
CA SER A 87 6.57 -5.16 -9.81
C SER A 87 7.09 -4.42 -8.58
N GLU A 88 8.37 -4.60 -8.22
CA GLU A 88 8.96 -3.98 -7.03
C GLU A 88 9.08 -2.45 -7.16
N ILE A 89 9.36 -1.94 -8.36
CA ILE A 89 9.36 -0.49 -8.62
C ILE A 89 7.99 0.12 -8.31
N LEU A 90 6.91 -0.52 -8.78
CA LEU A 90 5.56 -0.04 -8.52
C LEU A 90 5.15 -0.26 -7.05
N ARG A 91 5.57 -1.35 -6.41
CA ARG A 91 5.33 -1.59 -4.98
C ARG A 91 5.94 -0.47 -4.14
N LYS A 92 7.18 -0.09 -4.40
CA LYS A 92 7.88 1.02 -3.72
C LYS A 92 7.20 2.37 -3.99
N GLY A 93 6.84 2.65 -5.24
CA GLY A 93 6.13 3.87 -5.61
C GLY A 93 4.78 3.99 -4.90
N ALA A 94 3.97 2.93 -4.94
CA ALA A 94 2.69 2.85 -4.25
C ALA A 94 2.82 2.98 -2.73
N ALA A 95 3.82 2.35 -2.12
CA ALA A 95 4.07 2.49 -0.69
C ALA A 95 4.49 3.92 -0.31
N GLY A 96 5.33 4.58 -1.11
CA GLY A 96 5.70 5.98 -0.90
C GLY A 96 4.51 6.92 -1.05
N VAL A 97 3.59 6.65 -1.97
CA VAL A 97 2.33 7.39 -2.11
C VAL A 97 1.49 7.27 -0.84
N SER A 98 1.27 6.07 -0.31
CA SER A 98 0.51 5.89 0.93
C SER A 98 1.15 6.61 2.13
N LYS A 99 2.48 6.56 2.24
CA LYS A 99 3.21 7.30 3.28
C LYS A 99 2.98 8.80 3.17
N LEU A 100 3.09 9.37 1.97
CA LEU A 100 2.81 10.80 1.76
C LEU A 100 1.34 11.16 1.98
N CYS A 101 0.40 10.27 1.68
CA CYS A 101 -1.00 10.46 2.02
C CYS A 101 -1.17 10.62 3.54
N ILE A 102 -0.53 9.77 4.33
CA ILE A 102 -0.57 9.87 5.80
C ILE A 102 0.10 11.16 6.28
N THR A 103 1.32 11.44 5.82
CA THR A 103 2.09 12.64 6.21
C THR A 103 1.33 13.93 5.90
N HIS A 104 0.60 13.99 4.78
CA HIS A 104 -0.13 15.18 4.36
C HIS A 104 -1.63 15.15 4.72
N LYS A 105 -2.08 14.20 5.55
CA LYS A 105 -3.49 14.04 5.95
C LYS A 105 -4.45 13.98 4.74
N VAL A 106 -4.05 13.28 3.67
CA VAL A 106 -4.84 13.05 2.45
C VAL A 106 -5.62 11.74 2.57
N SER A 107 -6.95 11.82 2.62
CA SER A 107 -7.80 10.67 2.94
C SER A 107 -8.05 9.72 1.76
N SER A 108 -7.84 10.15 0.52
CA SER A 108 -8.00 9.27 -0.65
C SER A 108 -7.08 9.60 -1.82
N VAL A 109 -6.65 8.56 -2.55
CA VAL A 109 -5.78 8.71 -3.75
C VAL A 109 -6.29 7.86 -4.92
N SER A 110 -6.16 8.40 -6.13
CA SER A 110 -6.24 7.62 -7.36
C SER A 110 -4.82 7.35 -7.89
N LEU A 111 -4.37 6.09 -7.90
CA LEU A 111 -3.05 5.70 -8.41
C LEU A 111 -3.16 5.15 -9.84
N LEU A 112 -2.45 5.78 -10.77
CA LEU A 112 -2.46 5.43 -12.19
C LEU A 112 -1.34 4.44 -12.49
N ILE A 113 -1.70 3.22 -12.93
CA ILE A 113 -0.73 2.25 -13.43
C ILE A 113 -0.20 2.71 -14.80
N PRO A 114 1.14 2.75 -15.01
CA PRO A 114 1.73 3.07 -16.31
C PRO A 114 1.19 2.16 -17.44
N LYS A 115 0.93 2.71 -18.62
CA LYS A 115 0.34 1.93 -19.74
C LYS A 115 1.22 0.80 -20.28
N ASP A 116 2.52 0.90 -20.10
CA ASP A 116 3.52 -0.11 -20.44
C ASP A 116 3.67 -1.20 -19.37
N ALA A 117 3.06 -1.05 -18.20
CA ALA A 117 2.93 -2.11 -17.19
C ALA A 117 1.87 -3.14 -17.61
N LYS A 118 2.28 -4.11 -18.43
CA LYS A 118 1.38 -5.16 -18.96
C LYS A 118 1.27 -6.39 -18.05
N ASP A 119 2.25 -6.63 -17.19
CA ASP A 119 2.25 -7.77 -16.30
C ASP A 119 1.20 -7.61 -15.19
N SER A 120 0.35 -8.63 -15.06
CA SER A 120 -0.66 -8.69 -13.99
C SER A 120 -0.05 -8.65 -12.59
N TYR A 121 1.17 -9.18 -12.40
CA TYR A 121 1.87 -9.14 -11.11
C TYR A 121 2.24 -7.71 -10.69
N ILE A 122 2.44 -6.79 -11.64
CA ILE A 122 2.60 -5.36 -11.33
C ILE A 122 1.34 -4.79 -10.68
N SER A 123 0.16 -5.20 -11.16
CA SER A 123 -1.12 -4.74 -10.60
C SER A 123 -1.32 -5.24 -9.16
N GLN A 124 -0.89 -6.46 -8.88
CA GLN A 124 -0.86 -7.01 -7.52
C GLN A 124 0.09 -6.19 -6.63
N ALA A 125 1.31 -5.95 -7.09
CA ALA A 125 2.34 -5.24 -6.34
C ALA A 125 1.96 -3.78 -6.00
N VAL A 126 1.19 -3.10 -6.86
CA VAL A 126 0.63 -1.77 -6.56
C VAL A 126 -0.32 -1.83 -5.36
N ALA A 127 -1.24 -2.79 -5.34
CA ALA A 127 -2.18 -2.94 -4.23
C ALA A 127 -1.45 -3.29 -2.92
N GLU A 128 -0.45 -4.18 -3.00
CA GLU A 128 0.39 -4.51 -1.85
C GLU A 128 1.14 -3.29 -1.32
N GLY A 129 1.76 -2.51 -2.22
CA GLY A 129 2.47 -1.28 -1.85
C GLY A 129 1.56 -0.26 -1.17
N LEU A 130 0.35 -0.04 -1.71
CA LEU A 130 -0.62 0.87 -1.12
C LEU A 130 -0.98 0.47 0.33
N VAL A 131 -1.30 -0.81 0.56
CA VAL A 131 -1.68 -1.30 1.89
C VAL A 131 -0.48 -1.30 2.83
N LEU A 132 0.64 -1.92 2.45
CA LEU A 132 1.81 -2.04 3.31
C LEU A 132 2.46 -0.69 3.61
N GLY A 133 2.40 0.27 2.68
CA GLY A 133 2.88 1.64 2.89
C GLY A 133 2.00 2.47 3.82
N SER A 134 0.75 2.06 4.03
CA SER A 134 -0.19 2.71 4.95
C SER A 134 -0.19 2.13 6.36
N TYR A 135 0.55 1.04 6.59
CA TYR A 135 0.58 0.31 7.86
C TYR A 135 1.16 1.16 9.00
N GLN A 136 0.41 1.24 10.10
CA GLN A 136 0.77 1.95 11.33
C GLN A 136 0.53 1.06 12.55
N PHE A 137 1.61 0.75 13.24
CA PHE A 137 1.58 0.06 14.52
C PHE A 137 1.73 1.07 15.66
N ASN A 138 0.60 1.45 16.27
CA ASN A 138 0.53 2.47 17.31
C ASN A 138 -0.09 1.94 18.62
N GLU A 139 -0.35 0.62 18.73
CA GLU A 139 -1.03 0.00 19.89
C GLU A 139 -0.36 0.29 21.24
N PHE A 140 0.97 0.42 21.26
CA PHE A 140 1.75 0.68 22.49
C PHE A 140 2.43 2.05 22.52
N LYS A 141 2.01 2.98 21.65
CA LYS A 141 2.52 4.35 21.67
C LYS A 141 1.58 5.24 22.47
N THR A 142 2.15 6.08 23.33
CA THR A 142 1.43 7.25 23.85
C THR A 142 1.34 8.28 22.73
N ILE A 143 0.12 8.65 22.33
CA ILE A 143 -0.13 9.55 21.20
C ILE A 143 -0.98 10.72 21.70
N GLU A 144 -0.55 11.95 21.38
CA GLU A 144 -1.27 13.17 21.77
C GLU A 144 -2.44 13.49 20.83
N GLU A 145 -2.32 13.13 19.55
CA GLU A 145 -3.37 13.23 18.53
C GLU A 145 -3.63 11.86 17.90
N ASP A 146 -4.88 11.61 17.50
CA ASP A 146 -5.24 10.40 16.76
C ASP A 146 -4.43 10.31 15.46
N PRO A 147 -3.75 9.18 15.19
CA PRO A 147 -2.97 9.02 13.98
C PRO A 147 -3.88 9.11 12.76
N PHE A 148 -3.45 9.87 11.75
CA PHE A 148 -4.22 9.99 10.53
C PHE A 148 -4.24 8.67 9.76
N GLU A 149 -5.42 8.26 9.32
CA GLU A 149 -5.63 7.05 8.53
C GLU A 149 -6.15 7.39 7.13
N MET A 150 -5.61 6.70 6.14
CA MET A 150 -6.07 6.82 4.77
C MET A 150 -7.35 5.99 4.58
N ASN A 151 -8.41 6.61 4.09
CA ASN A 151 -9.73 5.98 3.97
C ASN A 151 -9.85 5.05 2.75
N SER A 152 -9.28 5.44 1.60
CA SER A 152 -9.42 4.65 0.38
C SER A 152 -8.37 4.94 -0.69
N ALA A 153 -8.05 3.93 -1.50
CA ALA A 153 -7.33 4.12 -2.74
C ALA A 153 -8.09 3.52 -3.93
N ILE A 154 -7.94 4.15 -5.09
CA ILE A 154 -8.46 3.65 -6.36
C ILE A 154 -7.29 3.43 -7.30
N VAL A 155 -7.09 2.19 -7.72
CA VAL A 155 -6.10 1.83 -8.73
C VAL A 155 -6.74 1.92 -10.12
N ILE A 156 -6.15 2.76 -10.98
CA ILE A 156 -6.65 3.02 -12.34
C ILE A 156 -5.84 2.22 -13.36
N GLY A 157 -6.52 1.29 -14.05
CA GLY A 157 -5.90 0.36 -14.99
C GLY A 157 -5.41 -0.94 -14.34
N GLY A 158 -4.62 -1.71 -15.09
CA GLY A 158 -4.13 -3.02 -14.66
C GLY A 158 -5.23 -4.09 -14.59
N SER A 159 -4.94 -5.18 -13.88
CA SER A 159 -5.85 -6.31 -13.69
C SER A 159 -6.62 -6.19 -12.37
N LYS A 160 -7.96 -6.07 -12.45
CA LYS A 160 -8.85 -6.06 -11.28
C LYS A 160 -8.62 -7.28 -10.36
N LYS A 161 -8.44 -8.47 -10.95
CA LYS A 161 -8.22 -9.71 -10.20
C LYS A 161 -6.90 -9.66 -9.42
N ALA A 162 -5.83 -9.21 -10.05
CA ALA A 162 -4.52 -9.11 -9.43
C ALA A 162 -4.48 -8.03 -8.32
N ILE A 163 -5.16 -6.90 -8.52
CA ILE A 163 -5.33 -5.86 -7.50
C ILE A 163 -6.04 -6.41 -6.26
N LEU A 164 -7.14 -7.15 -6.46
CA LEU A 164 -7.87 -7.76 -5.35
C LEU A 164 -6.99 -8.79 -4.61
N GLN A 165 -6.25 -9.61 -5.34
CA GLN A 165 -5.31 -10.57 -4.76
C GLN A 165 -4.23 -9.87 -3.94
N GLY A 166 -3.61 -8.81 -4.45
CA GLY A 166 -2.57 -8.05 -3.76
C GLY A 166 -3.11 -7.35 -2.50
N PHE A 167 -4.33 -6.82 -2.58
CA PHE A 167 -5.03 -6.28 -1.42
C PHE A 167 -5.24 -7.35 -0.34
N THR A 168 -5.74 -8.53 -0.69
CA THR A 168 -5.94 -9.63 0.28
C THR A 168 -4.62 -10.09 0.90
N ILE A 169 -3.58 -10.30 0.09
CA ILE A 169 -2.25 -10.71 0.56
C ILE A 169 -1.69 -9.67 1.54
N ALA A 170 -1.75 -8.39 1.19
CA ALA A 170 -1.19 -7.35 2.05
C ALA A 170 -1.96 -7.17 3.36
N ASN A 171 -3.28 -7.37 3.38
CA ASN A 171 -4.04 -7.41 4.63
C ASN A 171 -3.62 -8.59 5.52
N ALA A 172 -3.38 -9.76 4.92
CA ALA A 172 -2.88 -10.92 5.66
C ALA A 172 -1.46 -10.65 6.22
N VAL A 173 -0.60 -9.97 5.47
CA VAL A 173 0.72 -9.53 5.95
C VAL A 173 0.60 -8.51 7.08
N CYS A 174 -0.33 -7.57 7.01
CA CYS A 174 -0.60 -6.63 8.10
C CYS A 174 -1.05 -7.37 9.37
N LEU A 175 -1.95 -8.35 9.24
CA LEU A 175 -2.36 -9.21 10.38
C LEU A 175 -1.16 -9.97 10.98
N ALA A 176 -0.27 -10.51 10.15
CA ALA A 176 0.94 -11.17 10.66
C ALA A 176 1.85 -10.18 11.41
N ARG A 177 2.06 -8.97 10.86
CA ARG A 177 2.84 -7.90 11.51
C ARG A 177 2.21 -7.44 12.82
N ASP A 178 0.89 -7.40 12.90
CA ASP A 178 0.15 -7.04 14.10
C ASP A 178 0.39 -8.03 15.26
N ILE A 179 0.56 -9.29 14.92
CA ILE A 179 0.92 -10.34 15.88
C ILE A 179 2.40 -10.24 16.26
N GLU A 180 3.28 -10.08 15.27
CA GLU A 180 4.74 -10.01 15.44
C GLU A 180 5.21 -8.77 16.22
N ASN A 181 4.62 -7.60 15.97
CA ASN A 181 5.05 -6.35 16.58
C ASN A 181 4.66 -6.21 18.06
N ARG A 182 3.85 -7.14 18.60
CA ARG A 182 3.49 -7.15 20.02
C ARG A 182 4.66 -7.70 20.85
N PRO A 183 4.96 -7.08 22.01
CA PRO A 183 6.03 -7.54 22.87
C PRO A 183 5.71 -8.92 23.48
N GLY A 184 6.74 -9.64 23.91
CA GLY A 184 6.60 -11.04 24.37
C GLY A 184 5.69 -11.24 25.61
N ASN A 185 5.44 -10.18 26.40
CA ASN A 185 4.46 -10.21 27.48
C ASN A 185 3.00 -10.17 26.98
N VAL A 186 2.77 -9.81 25.70
CA VAL A 186 1.46 -9.83 25.04
C VAL A 186 1.38 -10.98 24.03
N ALA A 187 2.39 -11.13 23.16
CA ALA A 187 2.47 -12.17 22.13
C ALA A 187 2.85 -13.56 22.71
N THR A 188 2.09 -14.01 23.69
CA THR A 188 2.26 -15.32 24.35
C THR A 188 1.75 -16.46 23.46
N PRO A 189 2.11 -17.73 23.75
CA PRO A 189 1.55 -18.88 23.03
C PRO A 189 0.01 -18.93 23.06
N ALA A 190 -0.61 -18.55 24.19
CA ALA A 190 -2.06 -18.46 24.30
C ALA A 190 -2.65 -17.38 23.37
N HIS A 191 -2.02 -16.21 23.30
CA HIS A 191 -2.40 -15.14 22.37
C HIS A 191 -2.31 -15.61 20.90
N LEU A 192 -1.25 -16.34 20.53
CA LEU A 192 -1.13 -16.92 19.18
C LEU A 192 -2.25 -17.92 18.88
N ALA A 193 -2.59 -18.78 19.84
CA ALA A 193 -3.69 -19.74 19.71
C ALA A 193 -5.05 -19.03 19.54
N GLU A 194 -5.29 -17.93 20.26
CA GLU A 194 -6.50 -17.11 20.11
C GLU A 194 -6.59 -16.45 18.73
N ASN A 195 -5.48 -15.90 18.22
CA ASN A 195 -5.42 -15.37 16.85
C ASN A 195 -5.74 -16.46 15.82
N ALA A 196 -5.18 -17.66 15.96
CA ALA A 196 -5.47 -18.80 15.09
C ALA A 196 -6.96 -19.18 15.13
N LYS A 197 -7.57 -19.25 16.32
CA LYS A 197 -9.02 -19.51 16.48
C LYS A 197 -9.87 -18.43 15.82
N SER A 198 -9.51 -17.15 15.96
CA SER A 198 -10.20 -16.02 15.33
C SER A 198 -10.18 -16.11 13.80
N ILE A 199 -8.99 -16.38 13.23
CA ILE A 199 -8.83 -16.62 11.79
C ILE A 199 -9.71 -17.79 11.35
N GLY A 200 -9.64 -18.92 12.06
CA GLY A 200 -10.43 -20.11 11.75
C GLY A 200 -11.93 -19.84 11.73
N LYS A 201 -12.45 -19.14 12.74
CA LYS A 201 -13.86 -18.74 12.82
C LYS A 201 -14.27 -17.86 11.64
N SER A 202 -13.43 -16.89 11.25
CA SER A 202 -13.72 -15.96 10.15
C SER A 202 -13.78 -16.63 8.77
N ALA A 203 -13.00 -17.70 8.57
CA ALA A 203 -12.87 -18.41 7.31
C ALA A 203 -13.56 -19.78 7.29
N ASN A 204 -14.32 -20.13 8.35
CA ASN A 204 -14.91 -21.45 8.54
C ASN A 204 -13.89 -22.60 8.42
N MET A 205 -12.69 -22.42 8.97
CA MET A 205 -11.62 -23.41 9.02
C MET A 205 -11.58 -24.12 10.38
N LYS A 206 -11.32 -25.43 10.38
CA LYS A 206 -11.07 -26.18 11.61
C LYS A 206 -9.71 -25.78 12.20
N VAL A 207 -9.72 -25.36 13.46
CA VAL A 207 -8.51 -25.06 14.24
C VAL A 207 -8.46 -26.01 15.43
N THR A 208 -7.31 -26.65 15.62
CA THR A 208 -7.04 -27.51 16.77
C THR A 208 -5.85 -26.93 17.52
N VAL A 209 -6.01 -26.74 18.83
CA VAL A 209 -4.97 -26.24 19.73
C VAL A 209 -4.68 -27.36 20.70
N PHE A 210 -3.40 -27.72 20.82
CA PHE A 210 -2.93 -28.75 21.74
C PHE A 210 -2.31 -28.08 22.96
N GLU A 211 -2.84 -28.40 24.15
CA GLU A 211 -2.27 -27.99 25.42
C GLU A 211 -1.04 -28.85 25.77
N ARG A 212 -0.28 -28.42 26.79
CA ARG A 212 0.98 -29.07 27.19
C ARG A 212 0.86 -30.57 27.39
N ASP A 213 -0.18 -31.00 28.10
CA ASP A 213 -0.40 -32.41 28.38
C ASP A 213 -0.71 -33.23 27.12
N GLU A 214 -1.38 -32.62 26.14
CA GLU A 214 -1.75 -33.26 24.88
C GLU A 214 -0.52 -33.48 23.99
N PHE A 215 0.27 -32.43 23.73
CA PHE A 215 1.45 -32.58 22.88
C PHE A 215 2.56 -33.40 23.53
N THR A 216 2.63 -33.43 24.87
CA THR A 216 3.55 -34.31 25.61
C THR A 216 3.19 -35.78 25.39
N LYS A 217 1.89 -36.13 25.47
CA LYS A 217 1.40 -37.48 25.16
C LYS A 217 1.64 -37.88 23.70
N MET A 218 1.70 -36.92 22.79
CA MET A 218 2.03 -37.15 21.37
C MET A 218 3.53 -37.37 21.11
N GLY A 219 4.39 -37.27 22.12
CA GLY A 219 5.84 -37.46 21.98
C GLY A 219 6.60 -36.24 21.46
N MET A 220 6.02 -35.03 21.54
CA MET A 220 6.68 -33.78 21.11
C MET A 220 7.66 -33.24 22.17
N GLY A 221 8.61 -34.08 22.60
CA GLY A 221 9.52 -33.81 23.72
C GLY A 221 10.40 -32.56 23.59
N ALA A 222 10.70 -32.13 22.35
CA ALA A 222 11.46 -30.92 22.08
C ALA A 222 10.70 -29.62 22.43
N LEU A 223 9.37 -29.66 22.50
CA LEU A 223 8.52 -28.51 22.86
C LEU A 223 8.14 -28.51 24.36
N SER A 224 8.32 -29.64 25.06
CA SER A 224 7.96 -29.80 26.47
C SER A 224 9.07 -29.42 27.45
N GLY A 225 10.32 -29.32 26.95
CA GLY A 225 11.53 -29.04 27.72
C GLY A 225 11.69 -27.58 28.11
#